data_AF-A0A382U8C1-F1
#
_entry.id   AF-A0A382U8C1-F1
#
_cell.length_a   1.000
_cell.length_b   1.000
_cell.length_c   1.000
_cell.angle_alpha   90.00
_cell.angle_beta   90.00
_cell.angle_gamma   90.00
#
_symmetry.space_group_name_H-M   'P 1'
#
loop_
_entity.id
_entity.type
_entity.pdbx_description
1 polymer ?
#
loop_
_entity_poly.entity_id
_entity_poly.type
_entity_poly.pdbx_seq_one_letter_code
_entity_poly.pdbx_strand_id
1 'polypeptide(L)' 'MNPPTIDGKRLIDSLALMAQVGATEKGGVRRIAATDEDREGRDLLVTWARQEGC' A
#
# COMPACT_ATOMS: atom_id res chain seq x y z
N MET A 1 -13.47 27.02 -10.55
CA MET A 1 -13.01 25.94 -9.65
C MET A 1 -11.81 25.29 -10.29
N ASN A 2 -10.74 25.05 -9.53
CA ASN A 2 -9.62 24.26 -10.04
C ASN A 2 -10.04 22.78 -10.07
N PRO A 3 -9.61 22.00 -11.08
CA PRO A 3 -9.87 20.57 -11.08
C PRO A 3 -9.18 19.92 -9.87
N PRO A 4 -9.78 18.87 -9.29
CA PRO A 4 -9.14 18.13 -8.21
C PRO A 4 -7.80 17.56 -8.69
N THR A 5 -6.79 17.64 -7.83
CA THR A 5 -5.45 17.09 -8.05
C THR A 5 -5.14 16.07 -6.96
N ILE A 6 -4.27 15.12 -7.26
CA ILE A 6 -3.79 14.17 -6.26
C ILE A 6 -2.85 14.83 -5.25
N ASP A 7 -2.78 14.27 -4.04
CA ASP A 7 -1.66 14.51 -3.12
C ASP A 7 -0.54 13.51 -3.43
N GLY A 8 0.52 14.00 -4.08
CA GLY A 8 1.66 13.18 -4.48
C GLY A 8 2.48 12.67 -3.30
N LYS A 9 2.60 13.45 -2.21
CA LYS A 9 3.35 13.05 -1.02
C LYS A 9 2.64 11.88 -0.34
N ARG A 10 1.32 11.99 -0.16
CA ARG A 10 0.49 10.91 0.40
C ARG A 10 0.59 9.63 -0.43
N LEU A 11 0.61 9.73 -1.75
CA LEU A 11 0.77 8.58 -2.64
C LEU A 11 2.13 7.91 -2.50
N ILE A 12 3.22 8.68 -2.47
CA ILE A 12 4.57 8.12 -2.31
C ILE A 12 4.72 7.46 -0.93
N ASP A 13 4.16 8.05 0.12
CA ASP A 13 4.18 7.48 1.46
C ASP A 13 3.42 6.15 1.53
N SER A 14 2.25 6.03 0.90
CA SER A 14 1.50 4.78 0.88
C SER A 14 2.20 3.68 0.08
N LEU A 15 2.86 4.02 -1.03
CA LEU A 15 3.72 3.10 -1.78
C LEU A 15 4.89 2.60 -0.93
N ALA A 16 5.56 3.50 -0.19
CA ALA A 16 6.68 3.15 0.68
C ALA A 16 6.26 2.24 1.83
N LEU A 17 5.09 2.49 2.44
CA LEU A 17 4.52 1.65 3.49
C LEU A 17 4.12 0.26 2.97
N MET A 18 3.41 0.19 1.83
CA MET A 18 3.03 -1.09 1.20
C MET A 18 4.26 -1.90 0.79
N ALA A 19 5.36 -1.26 0.39
CA ALA A 19 6.59 -1.93 0.00
C ALA A 19 7.30 -2.64 1.17
N GLN A 20 7.02 -2.27 2.42
CA GLN A 20 7.59 -2.96 3.59
C GLN A 20 7.03 -4.38 3.74
N VAL A 21 5.79 -4.62 3.30
CA VAL A 21 5.15 -5.94 3.38
C VAL A 21 5.79 -6.85 2.33
N GLY A 22 6.45 -7.91 2.76
CA GLY A 22 7.20 -8.82 1.89
C GLY A 22 8.48 -8.21 1.31
N ALA A 23 9.05 -7.19 1.95
CA ALA A 23 10.34 -6.62 1.56
C ALA A 23 11.44 -7.68 1.55
N THR A 24 12.35 -7.57 0.57
CA THR A 24 13.51 -8.45 0.41
C THR A 24 14.80 -7.68 0.67
N GLU A 25 15.87 -8.39 1.04
CA GLU A 25 17.20 -7.78 1.31
C GLU A 25 17.75 -6.97 0.13
N LYS A 26 17.36 -7.30 -1.10
CA LYS A 26 17.80 -6.60 -2.33
C LYS A 26 16.95 -5.38 -2.69
N GLY A 27 16.01 -4.98 -1.81
CA GLY A 27 15.11 -3.85 -2.03
C GLY A 27 13.92 -4.12 -2.94
N GLY A 28 13.68 -5.39 -3.32
CA GLY A 28 12.47 -5.81 -4.01
C GLY A 28 11.38 -6.25 -3.03
N VAL A 29 10.26 -6.71 -3.59
CA VAL A 29 9.12 -7.27 -2.83
C VAL A 29 8.81 -8.67 -3.32
N ARG A 30 8.64 -9.61 -2.40
CA ARG A 30 8.13 -10.97 -2.66
C ARG A 30 6.86 -11.20 -1.85
N ARG A 31 5.73 -10.70 -2.36
CA ARG A 31 4.38 -11.02 -1.88
C ARG A 31 3.70 -11.93 -2.89
N ILE A 32 3.81 -13.24 -2.66
CA ILE A 32 3.22 -14.25 -3.54
C ILE A 32 1.75 -14.40 -3.18
N ALA A 33 0.88 -14.55 -4.18
CA ALA A 33 -0.57 -14.67 -3.93
C ALA A 33 -0.88 -15.79 -2.93
N ALA A 34 -1.80 -15.50 -1.99
CA ALA A 34 -2.25 -16.41 -0.93
C ALA A 34 -1.18 -16.82 0.10
N THR A 35 -0.06 -16.10 0.23
CA THR A 35 0.82 -16.19 1.40
C THR A 35 0.39 -15.24 2.51
N ASP A 36 0.98 -15.37 3.69
CA ASP A 36 0.72 -14.47 4.81
C ASP A 36 1.07 -13.01 4.47
N GLU A 37 2.15 -12.76 3.71
CA GLU A 37 2.52 -11.40 3.29
C GLU A 37 1.53 -10.82 2.26
N ASP A 38 0.89 -11.65 1.44
CA ASP A 38 -0.22 -11.20 0.58
C ASP A 38 -1.46 -10.85 1.41
N ARG A 39 -1.80 -11.67 2.43
CA ARG A 39 -2.85 -11.32 3.39
C ARG A 39 -2.57 -9.98 4.06
N GLU A 40 -1.36 -9.79 4.60
CA GLU A 40 -0.98 -8.53 5.27
C GLU A 40 -1.09 -7.32 4.34
N GLY A 41 -0.65 -7.44 3.08
CA GLY A 41 -0.77 -6.37 2.10
C GLY A 41 -2.24 -6.04 1.78
N ARG A 42 -3.10 -7.07 1.69
CA ARG A 42 -4.55 -6.89 1.50
C ARG A 42 -5.20 -6.23 2.70
N ASP A 43 -4.89 -6.68 3.91
CA ASP A 43 -5.44 -6.15 5.16
C ASP A 43 -5.04 -4.67 5.35
N LEU A 44 -3.80 -4.31 4.98
CA LEU A 44 -3.33 -2.93 4.97
C LEU A 44 -4.16 -2.05 4.02
N LEU A 45 -4.39 -2.52 2.79
CA LEU A 45 -5.21 -1.81 1.80
C LEU A 45 -6.66 -1.66 2.28
N VAL A 46 -7.25 -2.71 2.82
CA VAL A 46 -8.61 -2.70 3.38
C VAL A 46 -8.72 -1.71 4.54
N THR A 47 -7.69 -1.62 5.38
CA THR A 47 -7.64 -0.64 6.47
C THR A 47 -7.66 0.79 5.93
N TRP A 48 -6.85 1.10 4.93
CA TRP A 48 -6.87 2.43 4.30
C TRP A 48 -8.21 2.75 3.64
N ALA A 49 -8.80 1.79 2.92
CA ALA A 49 -10.11 1.97 2.28
C ALA A 49 -11.18 2.31 3.33
N ARG A 50 -11.23 1.57 4.44
CA ARG A 50 -12.19 1.83 5.54
C ARG A 50 -11.99 3.20 6.19
N GLN A 51 -10.74 3.65 6.36
CA GLN A 51 -10.42 4.97 6.93
C GLN A 51 -10.95 6.13 6.06
N GLU A 52 -11.02 5.92 4.74
CA GLU A 52 -11.56 6.88 3.78
C GLU A 52 -13.07 6.69 3.52
N GLY A 53 -13.73 5.76 4.22
CA GLY A 53 -15.18 5.52 4.13
C GLY A 53 -15.62 4.63 2.96
N CYS A 54 -14.75 3.77 2.44
CA CYS A 54 -15.08 2.74 1.46
C CYS A 54 -15.55 1.42 2.10
#